data_AF-A0A3E0HFE7-F1
#
_entry.id   AF-A0A3E0HFE7-F1
#
_cell.length_a   1.000
_cell.length_b   1.000
_cell.length_c   1.000
_cell.angle_alpha   90.00
_cell.angle_beta   90.00
_cell.angle_gamma   90.00
#
_symmetry.space_group_name_H-M   'P 1'
#
loop_
_entity.id
_entity.type
_entity.pdbx_description
1 polymer ?
#
loop_
_entity_poly.entity_id
_entity_poly.type
_entity_poly.pdbx_seq_one_letter_code
_entity_poly.pdbx_strand_id
1 'polypeptide(L)'
;MKKAATLVLLILSVTTTAQVGIGTLTPNLSAKLEIKSNTKGLLIPRLDIDNLSTASPVSSVTINESLLVYNTNKTSGKGFYYWNGMLWEKVVDITTASNLIATQADNQQITSFLLNSSNTLTIELENGGSQSVDLSSLLGGNELLTGEGSPTSNSIDPVTGVLYVDTNSGEVYSSDGTLWESVVSSGADGKSAYQTWLDAGNSGTETDFITYLKGETGAAGTDGQDAALSGSGNPNGIVTGIAGQVYTDTVSGILYKTSDGTTWGVVDSDTQDLSLIGNTISLVNGGAVDIGASFLAGDVAGNNVLATTNQTNITTINSYLARLNSIRIVKNPTSSTTINNSDGTVIIEQTGLLNLGLGKDIILPTPNSSNLGNKLVIVNRAGNGLLIGLSVSLNLNVIGGGSIKGSGLSSLGTSLLGINSSITIQCGFDGTNYYWYKIDSTSL
;
A
#
# COMPACT_ATOMS: atom_id res chain seq x y z
N MET A 1 -58.22 22.40 71.39
CA MET A 1 -56.84 22.63 70.90
C MET A 1 -55.97 21.38 70.91
N LYS A 2 -55.86 20.62 72.02
CA LYS A 2 -55.00 19.41 72.08
C LYS A 2 -55.30 18.34 71.00
N LYS A 3 -56.58 18.03 70.74
CA LYS A 3 -56.99 17.02 69.72
C LYS A 3 -56.73 17.46 68.26
N ALA A 4 -56.81 18.76 67.98
CA ALA A 4 -56.54 19.30 66.65
C ALA A 4 -55.02 19.31 66.35
N ALA A 5 -54.19 19.61 67.35
CA ALA A 5 -52.74 19.56 67.21
C ALA A 5 -52.22 18.15 66.89
N THR A 6 -52.80 17.13 67.53
CA THR A 6 -52.43 15.72 67.27
C THR A 6 -52.82 15.27 65.86
N LEU A 7 -53.99 15.71 65.36
CA LEU A 7 -54.44 15.39 64.01
C LEU A 7 -53.57 16.09 62.95
N VAL A 8 -53.18 17.34 63.17
CA VAL A 8 -52.25 18.07 62.30
C VAL A 8 -50.88 17.37 62.26
N LEU A 9 -50.34 16.93 63.39
CA LEU A 9 -49.06 16.19 63.41
C LEU A 9 -49.13 14.86 62.65
N LEU A 10 -50.28 14.19 62.62
CA LEU A 10 -50.44 12.90 61.91
C LEU A 10 -50.49 13.09 60.38
N ILE A 11 -51.07 14.21 59.91
CA ILE A 11 -51.19 14.54 58.48
C ILE A 11 -49.86 15.08 57.92
N LEU A 12 -48.96 15.61 58.76
CA LEU A 12 -47.61 16.06 58.37
C LEU A 12 -46.55 14.94 58.35
N SER A 13 -46.94 13.67 58.25
CA SER A 13 -45.97 12.57 58.14
C SER A 13 -45.27 12.60 56.77
N VAL A 14 -44.02 13.04 56.76
CA VAL A 14 -43.12 13.00 55.59
C VAL A 14 -42.38 11.67 55.55
N THR A 15 -42.47 10.97 54.42
CA THR A 15 -41.64 9.79 54.12
C THR A 15 -40.26 10.26 53.65
N THR A 16 -39.21 9.95 54.39
CA THR A 16 -37.83 10.15 53.94
C THR A 16 -37.30 8.87 53.31
N THR A 17 -36.69 8.96 52.13
CA THR A 17 -35.96 7.84 51.52
C THR A 17 -34.53 7.85 52.03
N ALA A 18 -34.08 6.75 52.63
CA ALA A 18 -32.70 6.59 53.09
C ALA A 18 -31.89 5.84 52.03
N GLN A 19 -31.48 6.52 50.95
CA GLN A 19 -30.36 6.03 50.13
C GLN A 19 -29.05 6.25 50.89
N VAL A 20 -28.15 5.27 50.87
CA VAL A 20 -26.88 5.36 51.59
C VAL A 20 -25.81 5.96 50.68
N GLY A 21 -25.34 7.15 51.02
CA GLY A 21 -24.15 7.76 50.44
C GLY A 21 -22.98 7.69 51.40
N ILE A 22 -21.82 7.24 50.93
CA ILE A 22 -20.55 7.36 51.64
C ILE A 22 -19.66 8.31 50.84
N GLY A 23 -19.35 9.47 51.41
CA GLY A 23 -18.59 10.53 50.72
C GLY A 23 -19.40 11.39 49.73
N THR A 24 -20.73 11.23 49.70
CA THR A 24 -21.66 12.08 48.94
C THR A 24 -22.94 12.32 49.74
N LEU A 25 -23.45 13.56 49.73
CA LEU A 25 -24.75 13.91 50.34
C LEU A 25 -25.92 13.73 49.36
N THR A 26 -25.62 13.52 48.09
CA THR A 26 -26.61 13.36 47.02
C THR A 26 -26.30 12.08 46.24
N PRO A 27 -26.57 10.90 46.81
CA PRO A 27 -26.38 9.64 46.09
C PRO A 27 -27.29 9.60 44.86
N ASN A 28 -26.81 8.97 43.79
CA ASN A 28 -27.58 8.75 42.59
C ASN A 28 -28.88 8.01 42.92
N LEU A 29 -30.00 8.45 42.33
CA LEU A 29 -31.32 7.87 42.55
C LEU A 29 -31.41 6.39 42.14
N SER A 30 -30.55 5.93 41.22
CA SER A 30 -30.47 4.52 40.82
C SER A 30 -29.63 3.66 41.76
N ALA A 31 -28.97 4.24 42.77
CA ALA A 31 -28.08 3.52 43.69
C ALA A 31 -28.74 3.29 45.06
N LYS A 32 -28.69 2.06 45.54
CA LYS A 32 -29.00 1.76 46.95
C LYS A 32 -27.83 2.12 47.88
N LEU A 33 -26.61 2.07 47.35
CA LEU A 33 -25.38 2.50 48.01
C LEU A 33 -24.48 3.17 46.96
N GLU A 34 -24.07 4.41 47.20
CA GLU A 34 -23.01 5.07 46.42
C GLU A 34 -21.82 5.38 47.33
N ILE A 35 -20.62 5.00 46.89
CA ILE A 35 -19.37 5.32 47.56
C ILE A 35 -18.58 6.25 46.62
N LYS A 36 -18.49 7.53 46.98
CA LYS A 36 -17.82 8.55 46.17
C LYS A 36 -16.55 9.02 46.85
N SER A 37 -15.43 8.91 46.15
CA SER A 37 -14.11 9.34 46.62
C SER A 37 -13.13 9.42 45.44
N ASN A 38 -12.24 10.40 45.46
CA ASN A 38 -11.22 10.57 44.41
C ASN A 38 -9.89 9.84 44.73
N THR A 39 -9.73 9.33 45.96
CA THR A 39 -8.43 8.82 46.46
C THR A 39 -8.50 7.51 47.24
N LYS A 40 -9.70 7.10 47.67
CA LYS A 40 -10.00 5.85 48.40
C LYS A 40 -11.01 5.02 47.62
N GLY A 41 -10.91 3.69 47.72
CA GLY A 41 -11.85 2.73 47.14
C GLY A 41 -12.54 1.85 48.18
N LEU A 42 -13.27 0.84 47.70
CA LEU A 42 -13.92 -0.18 48.53
C LEU A 42 -13.05 -1.44 48.62
N LEU A 43 -12.78 -1.90 49.84
CA LEU A 43 -12.23 -3.23 50.07
C LEU A 43 -13.36 -4.24 50.14
N ILE A 44 -13.45 -5.09 49.13
CA ILE A 44 -14.33 -6.25 49.10
C ILE A 44 -13.79 -7.32 50.08
N PRO A 45 -14.67 -8.12 50.74
CA PRO A 45 -14.24 -9.20 51.63
C PRO A 45 -13.18 -10.10 50.98
N ARG A 46 -12.12 -10.39 51.73
CA ARG A 46 -10.98 -11.19 51.26
C ARG A 46 -11.06 -12.57 51.90
N LEU A 47 -11.20 -13.60 51.07
CA LEU A 47 -11.41 -14.98 51.51
C LEU A 47 -10.30 -15.86 50.95
N ASP A 48 -9.85 -16.85 51.73
CA ASP A 48 -8.97 -17.91 51.24
C ASP A 48 -9.83 -19.05 50.70
N ILE A 49 -10.04 -19.09 49.38
CA ILE A 49 -10.90 -20.07 48.72
C ILE A 49 -10.01 -21.11 48.07
N ASP A 50 -9.85 -22.27 48.70
CA ASP A 50 -9.03 -23.37 48.21
C ASP A 50 -9.72 -24.17 47.09
N ASN A 51 -11.02 -24.43 47.24
CA ASN A 51 -11.83 -25.17 46.30
C ASN A 51 -12.93 -24.29 45.68
N LEU A 52 -12.71 -23.88 44.43
CA LEU A 52 -13.65 -23.03 43.69
C LEU A 52 -14.99 -23.71 43.38
N SER A 53 -15.10 -25.04 43.50
CA SER A 53 -16.35 -25.77 43.20
C SER A 53 -17.26 -25.93 44.42
N THR A 54 -16.94 -25.28 45.54
CA THR A 54 -17.72 -25.38 46.78
C THR A 54 -17.99 -24.00 47.37
N ALA A 55 -19.07 -23.86 48.13
CA ALA A 55 -19.43 -22.59 48.79
C ALA A 55 -18.44 -22.18 49.91
N SER A 56 -17.63 -23.12 50.41
CA SER A 56 -16.57 -22.83 51.39
C SER A 56 -15.63 -21.73 50.86
N PRO A 57 -15.14 -20.81 51.70
CA PRO A 57 -15.27 -20.72 53.16
C PRO A 57 -16.53 -19.98 53.66
N VAL A 58 -17.47 -19.66 52.77
CA VAL A 58 -18.71 -18.98 53.15
C VAL A 58 -19.67 -20.02 53.74
N SER A 59 -19.75 -20.06 55.08
CA SER A 59 -20.63 -20.98 55.81
C SER A 59 -22.06 -20.45 55.87
N SER A 60 -22.86 -20.71 54.83
CA SER A 60 -24.31 -20.50 54.88
C SER A 60 -25.05 -21.58 54.11
N VAL A 61 -26.28 -21.87 54.54
CA VAL A 61 -27.17 -22.87 53.89
C VAL A 61 -27.58 -22.41 52.48
N THR A 62 -27.40 -21.13 52.15
CA THR A 62 -27.68 -20.55 50.83
C THR A 62 -26.78 -19.34 50.59
N ILE A 63 -25.66 -19.56 49.89
CA ILE A 63 -24.89 -18.47 49.29
C ILE A 63 -25.69 -17.90 48.12
N ASN A 64 -25.90 -16.59 48.09
CA ASN A 64 -26.63 -15.95 47.00
C ASN A 64 -25.72 -15.77 45.79
N GLU A 65 -26.29 -15.92 44.59
CA GLU A 65 -25.64 -15.54 43.33
C GLU A 65 -25.17 -14.09 43.37
N SER A 66 -24.10 -13.80 42.64
CA SER A 66 -23.45 -12.48 42.58
C SER A 66 -22.76 -12.02 43.86
N LEU A 67 -22.53 -12.90 44.85
CA LEU A 67 -21.67 -12.58 46.00
C LEU A 67 -20.23 -12.35 45.52
N LEU A 68 -19.75 -11.11 45.56
CA LEU A 68 -18.41 -10.71 45.13
C LEU A 68 -17.40 -10.76 46.29
N VAL A 69 -16.26 -11.41 46.06
CA VAL A 69 -15.16 -11.55 47.02
C VAL A 69 -13.80 -11.40 46.34
N TYR A 70 -12.75 -11.14 47.11
CA TYR A 70 -11.37 -11.21 46.64
C TYR A 70 -10.71 -12.48 47.18
N ASN A 71 -10.43 -13.46 46.31
CA ASN A 71 -9.74 -14.70 46.70
C ASN A 71 -8.25 -14.42 46.95
N THR A 72 -7.76 -14.82 48.12
CA THR A 72 -6.36 -14.69 48.52
C THR A 72 -5.54 -15.96 48.26
N ASN A 73 -6.18 -17.09 47.96
CA ASN A 73 -5.50 -18.35 47.70
C ASN A 73 -4.61 -18.25 46.45
N LYS A 74 -3.33 -18.65 46.56
CA LYS A 74 -2.40 -18.60 45.42
C LYS A 74 -2.59 -19.78 44.48
N THR A 75 -2.98 -20.94 45.01
CA THR A 75 -3.09 -22.21 44.28
C THR A 75 -4.34 -22.24 43.42
N SER A 76 -5.50 -21.90 43.97
CA SER A 76 -6.76 -21.83 43.21
C SER A 76 -6.87 -20.55 42.37
N GLY A 77 -5.88 -19.65 42.46
CA GLY A 77 -5.77 -18.44 41.66
C GLY A 77 -6.29 -17.21 42.39
N LYS A 78 -5.40 -16.29 42.73
CA LYS A 78 -5.71 -15.01 43.36
C LYS A 78 -6.50 -14.10 42.42
N GLY A 79 -7.47 -13.33 42.93
CA GLY A 79 -8.24 -12.37 42.14
C GLY A 79 -9.64 -12.09 42.66
N PHE A 80 -10.45 -11.36 41.90
CA PHE A 80 -11.87 -11.19 42.19
C PHE A 80 -12.66 -12.40 41.70
N TYR A 81 -13.57 -12.88 42.55
CA TYR A 81 -14.47 -13.99 42.25
C TYR A 81 -15.89 -13.62 42.64
N TYR A 82 -16.85 -14.15 41.90
CA TYR A 82 -18.25 -14.09 42.29
C TYR A 82 -18.84 -15.51 42.35
N TRP A 83 -19.81 -15.70 43.22
CA TRP A 83 -20.58 -16.95 43.24
C TRP A 83 -21.61 -16.96 42.12
N ASN A 84 -21.57 -17.96 41.24
CA ASN A 84 -22.50 -18.07 40.10
C ASN A 84 -23.72 -18.96 40.38
N GLY A 85 -23.90 -19.43 41.62
CA GLY A 85 -24.96 -20.35 42.01
C GLY A 85 -24.44 -21.78 42.25
N MET A 86 -23.33 -22.15 41.61
CA MET A 86 -22.76 -23.50 41.68
C MET A 86 -21.27 -23.52 42.04
N LEU A 87 -20.50 -22.55 41.58
CA LEU A 87 -19.05 -22.43 41.82
C LEU A 87 -18.61 -20.96 41.91
N TRP A 88 -17.38 -20.76 42.38
CA TRP A 88 -16.69 -19.48 42.37
C TRP A 88 -16.07 -19.22 41.00
N GLU A 89 -16.55 -18.19 40.33
CA GLU A 89 -16.11 -17.83 39.00
C GLU A 89 -15.23 -16.58 39.03
N LYS A 90 -14.08 -16.65 38.35
CA LYS A 90 -13.09 -15.57 38.35
C LYS A 90 -13.52 -14.45 37.42
N VAL A 91 -13.45 -13.21 37.90
CA VAL A 91 -13.58 -12.03 37.04
C VAL A 91 -12.24 -11.80 36.34
N VAL A 92 -12.25 -11.81 35.01
CA VAL A 92 -11.06 -11.61 34.16
C VAL A 92 -11.25 -10.42 33.23
N ASP A 93 -10.14 -9.79 32.83
CA ASP A 93 -10.16 -8.74 31.81
C ASP A 93 -10.27 -9.32 30.39
N ILE A 94 -10.68 -8.48 29.44
CA ILE A 94 -10.90 -8.87 28.04
C ILE A 94 -9.63 -9.37 27.35
N THR A 95 -8.45 -8.86 27.72
CA THR A 95 -7.17 -9.26 27.13
C THR A 95 -6.82 -10.67 27.58
N THR A 96 -6.96 -10.96 28.88
CA THR A 96 -6.77 -12.31 29.43
C THR A 96 -7.72 -13.31 28.78
N ALA A 97 -9.02 -12.97 28.65
CA ALA A 97 -9.99 -13.82 27.97
C ALA A 97 -9.64 -14.05 26.49
N SER A 98 -9.24 -13.00 25.77
CA SER A 98 -8.87 -13.08 24.36
C SER A 98 -7.63 -13.94 24.13
N ASN A 99 -6.64 -13.86 25.01
CA ASN A 99 -5.44 -14.70 24.93
C ASN A 99 -5.77 -16.19 25.11
N LEU A 100 -6.66 -16.53 26.05
CA LEU A 100 -7.13 -17.92 26.19
C LEU A 100 -7.87 -18.40 24.94
N ILE A 101 -8.68 -17.55 24.32
CA ILE A 101 -9.41 -17.91 23.08
C ILE A 101 -8.43 -18.06 21.92
N ALA A 102 -7.43 -17.18 21.79
CA ALA A 102 -6.43 -17.23 20.73
C ALA A 102 -5.57 -18.49 20.79
N THR A 103 -5.28 -19.01 21.99
CA THR A 103 -4.59 -20.31 22.14
C THR A 103 -5.45 -21.51 21.76
N GLN A 104 -6.77 -21.34 21.59
CA GLN A 104 -7.70 -22.39 21.19
C GLN A 104 -8.02 -22.38 19.68
N ALA A 105 -7.60 -21.35 18.94
CA ALA A 105 -7.72 -21.32 17.49
C ALA A 105 -6.55 -22.09 16.87
N ASP A 106 -6.68 -23.41 16.80
CA ASP A 106 -5.73 -24.25 16.10
C ASP A 106 -5.85 -24.01 14.58
N ASN A 107 -4.92 -23.23 14.03
CA ASN A 107 -4.77 -23.07 12.60
C ASN A 107 -3.85 -24.17 12.08
N GLN A 108 -4.33 -25.42 12.09
CA GLN A 108 -3.61 -26.58 11.57
C GLN A 108 -3.07 -26.26 10.17
N GLN A 109 -1.75 -26.21 10.03
CA GLN A 109 -1.09 -26.06 8.73
C GLN A 109 -0.63 -27.41 8.20
N ILE A 110 -0.68 -27.59 6.88
CA ILE A 110 0.04 -28.68 6.21
C ILE A 110 1.53 -28.35 6.27
N THR A 111 2.31 -29.16 6.98
CA THR A 111 3.76 -28.99 7.11
C THR A 111 4.53 -29.72 6.02
N SER A 112 3.94 -30.79 5.46
CA SER A 112 4.54 -31.57 4.38
C SER A 112 3.46 -32.15 3.46
N PHE A 113 3.74 -32.16 2.15
CA PHE A 113 2.94 -32.81 1.13
C PHE A 113 3.89 -33.47 0.14
N LEU A 114 3.96 -34.80 0.14
CA LEU A 114 4.98 -35.54 -0.61
C LEU A 114 4.40 -36.80 -1.24
N LEU A 115 4.73 -37.03 -2.51
CA LEU A 115 4.56 -38.31 -3.19
C LEU A 115 5.93 -39.00 -3.24
N ASN A 116 6.03 -40.19 -2.64
CA ASN A 116 7.29 -40.94 -2.59
C ASN A 116 7.47 -41.87 -3.81
N SER A 117 8.64 -42.53 -3.90
CA SER A 117 8.97 -43.48 -4.96
C SER A 117 8.10 -44.75 -4.98
N SER A 118 7.39 -45.02 -3.90
CA SER A 118 6.44 -46.13 -3.79
C SER A 118 5.00 -45.68 -4.12
N ASN A 119 4.82 -44.49 -4.71
CA ASN A 119 3.53 -43.91 -5.08
C ASN A 119 2.56 -43.71 -3.89
N THR A 120 3.10 -43.53 -2.69
CA THR A 120 2.30 -43.14 -1.52
C THR A 120 2.29 -41.62 -1.40
N LEU A 121 1.11 -41.03 -1.46
CA LEU A 121 0.89 -39.62 -1.13
C LEU A 121 0.77 -39.47 0.39
N THR A 122 1.64 -38.67 0.99
CA THR A 122 1.67 -38.41 2.43
C THR A 122 1.48 -36.92 2.70
N ILE A 123 0.62 -36.61 3.66
CA ILE A 123 0.40 -35.26 4.19
C ILE A 123 0.77 -35.29 5.67
N GLU A 124 1.53 -34.30 6.12
CA GLU A 124 1.81 -34.07 7.54
C GLU A 124 1.12 -32.78 7.98
N LEU A 125 0.45 -32.84 9.13
CA LEU A 125 -0.21 -31.70 9.76
C LEU A 125 0.54 -31.30 11.02
N GLU A 126 0.61 -29.99 11.27
CA GLU A 126 1.19 -29.47 12.51
C GLU A 126 0.44 -30.06 13.73
N ASN A 127 1.13 -30.87 14.54
CA ASN A 127 0.56 -31.58 15.70
C ASN A 127 -0.58 -32.58 15.38
N GLY A 128 -0.93 -32.80 14.11
CA GLY A 128 -1.98 -33.73 13.67
C GLY A 128 -1.46 -35.10 13.20
N GLY A 129 -0.13 -35.26 13.13
CA GLY A 129 0.52 -36.48 12.64
C GLY A 129 0.52 -36.59 11.12
N SER A 130 0.80 -37.79 10.62
CA SER A 130 0.92 -38.09 9.19
C SER A 130 -0.26 -38.91 8.69
N GLN A 131 -0.81 -38.56 7.53
CA GLN A 131 -1.84 -39.31 6.82
C GLN A 131 -1.30 -39.71 5.44
N SER A 132 -1.51 -40.96 5.04
CA SER A 132 -0.97 -41.49 3.79
C SER A 132 -2.04 -42.24 2.99
N VAL A 133 -2.00 -42.08 1.67
CA VAL A 133 -2.83 -42.80 0.70
C VAL A 133 -1.92 -43.47 -0.32
N ASP A 134 -2.07 -44.78 -0.50
CA ASP A 134 -1.37 -45.54 -1.52
C ASP A 134 -2.08 -45.37 -2.88
N LEU A 135 -1.38 -44.80 -3.85
CA LEU A 135 -1.88 -44.56 -5.21
C LEU A 135 -1.38 -45.61 -6.22
N SER A 136 -0.64 -46.64 -5.78
CA SER A 136 -0.11 -47.69 -6.66
C SER A 136 -1.18 -48.38 -7.50
N SER A 137 -2.38 -48.56 -6.94
CA SER A 137 -3.53 -49.15 -7.64
C SER A 137 -4.10 -48.28 -8.77
N LEU A 138 -3.87 -46.96 -8.77
CA LEU A 138 -4.28 -46.07 -9.86
C LEU A 138 -3.32 -46.10 -11.05
N LEU A 139 -2.11 -46.65 -10.88
CA LEU A 139 -1.15 -46.85 -11.97
C LEU A 139 -1.36 -48.19 -12.69
N GLY A 140 -2.38 -48.97 -12.32
CA GLY A 140 -2.73 -50.20 -13.00
C GLY A 140 -3.09 -49.96 -14.47
N GLY A 141 -2.13 -50.25 -15.37
CA GLY A 141 -2.35 -50.43 -16.81
C GLY A 141 -1.61 -49.46 -17.75
N ASN A 142 -1.10 -48.32 -17.26
CA ASN A 142 -0.41 -47.33 -18.10
C ASN A 142 1.10 -47.33 -17.86
N GLU A 143 1.70 -48.51 -17.75
CA GLU A 143 3.16 -48.63 -17.66
C GLU A 143 3.73 -48.48 -19.08
N LEU A 144 4.57 -47.46 -19.28
CA LEU A 144 5.38 -47.32 -20.50
C LEU A 144 6.63 -48.17 -20.31
N LEU A 145 6.64 -49.36 -20.91
CA LEU A 145 7.81 -50.20 -20.93
C LEU A 145 8.81 -49.68 -21.98
N THR A 146 10.10 -49.86 -21.71
CA THR A 146 11.16 -49.53 -22.67
C THR A 146 12.22 -50.62 -22.67
N GLY A 147 12.89 -50.83 -23.80
CA GLY A 147 13.98 -51.78 -23.91
C GLY A 147 14.61 -51.80 -25.29
N GLU A 148 15.80 -52.40 -25.39
CA GLU A 148 16.49 -52.55 -26.67
C GLU A 148 15.85 -53.68 -27.50
N GLY A 149 15.32 -53.35 -28.69
CA GLY A 149 14.66 -54.30 -29.58
C GLY A 149 13.15 -54.43 -29.35
N SER A 150 12.47 -55.08 -30.31
CA SER A 150 11.01 -55.25 -30.30
C SER A 150 10.52 -56.07 -29.08
N PRO A 151 9.35 -55.75 -28.51
CA PRO A 151 8.83 -56.48 -27.35
C PRO A 151 8.54 -57.96 -27.67
N THR A 152 8.26 -58.30 -28.93
CA THR A 152 8.10 -59.69 -29.38
C THR A 152 9.42 -60.44 -29.42
N SER A 153 10.54 -59.79 -29.78
CA SER A 153 11.87 -60.43 -29.76
C SER A 153 12.40 -60.62 -28.34
N ASN A 154 11.99 -59.74 -27.42
CA ASN A 154 12.39 -59.78 -26.02
C ASN A 154 11.51 -60.69 -25.16
N SER A 155 10.55 -61.40 -25.76
CA SER A 155 9.62 -62.30 -25.06
C SER A 155 8.89 -61.62 -23.89
N ILE A 156 8.53 -60.35 -24.04
CA ILE A 156 7.74 -59.62 -23.04
C ILE A 156 6.28 -60.02 -23.23
N ASP A 157 5.68 -60.58 -22.18
CA ASP A 157 4.27 -60.98 -22.21
C ASP A 157 3.36 -59.75 -22.45
N PRO A 158 2.46 -59.80 -23.44
CA PRO A 158 1.55 -58.70 -23.73
C PRO A 158 0.53 -58.53 -22.61
N VAL A 159 0.40 -57.30 -22.10
CA VAL A 159 -0.63 -56.91 -21.12
C VAL A 159 -1.49 -55.81 -21.73
N THR A 160 -2.81 -55.88 -21.57
CA THR A 160 -3.76 -54.94 -22.20
C THR A 160 -3.46 -53.50 -21.77
N GLY A 161 -3.31 -52.61 -22.75
CA GLY A 161 -3.14 -51.17 -22.52
C GLY A 161 -1.68 -50.73 -22.31
N VAL A 162 -0.73 -51.66 -22.28
CA VAL A 162 0.69 -51.36 -22.14
C VAL A 162 1.25 -50.82 -23.47
N LEU A 163 2.06 -49.76 -23.35
CA LEU A 163 2.89 -49.25 -24.45
C LEU A 163 4.34 -49.68 -24.21
N TYR A 164 5.03 -50.07 -25.28
CA TYR A 164 6.45 -50.38 -25.25
C TYR A 164 7.20 -49.52 -26.26
N VAL A 165 8.34 -48.94 -25.88
CA VAL A 165 9.24 -48.21 -26.79
C VAL A 165 10.52 -49.00 -26.97
N ASP A 166 10.82 -49.38 -28.20
CA ASP A 166 12.13 -49.92 -28.56
C ASP A 166 13.14 -48.76 -28.57
N THR A 167 14.10 -48.78 -27.65
CA THR A 167 15.10 -47.72 -27.52
C THR A 167 16.16 -47.74 -28.62
N ASN A 168 16.30 -48.83 -29.38
CA ASN A 168 17.22 -48.92 -30.51
C ASN A 168 16.63 -48.32 -31.78
N SER A 169 15.36 -48.65 -32.08
CA SER A 169 14.69 -48.20 -33.30
C SER A 169 13.84 -46.94 -33.12
N GLY A 170 13.43 -46.65 -31.88
CA GLY A 170 12.46 -45.59 -31.56
C GLY A 170 11.02 -45.98 -31.87
N GLU A 171 10.76 -47.22 -32.29
CA GLU A 171 9.41 -47.70 -32.58
C GLU A 171 8.59 -47.87 -31.30
N VAL A 172 7.29 -47.57 -31.41
CA VAL A 172 6.33 -47.72 -30.32
C VAL A 172 5.41 -48.88 -30.64
N TYR A 173 5.18 -49.75 -29.66
CA TYR A 173 4.29 -50.89 -29.73
C TYR A 173 3.17 -50.74 -28.71
N SER A 174 1.97 -51.16 -29.06
CA SER A 174 0.82 -51.26 -28.15
C SER A 174 0.41 -52.72 -28.00
N SER A 175 0.02 -53.12 -26.79
CA SER A 175 -0.50 -54.46 -26.54
C SER A 175 -1.99 -54.43 -26.20
N ASP A 176 -2.75 -55.33 -26.81
CA ASP A 176 -4.16 -55.58 -26.48
C ASP A 176 -4.33 -56.61 -25.35
N GLY A 177 -3.22 -57.14 -24.82
CA GLY A 177 -3.18 -58.21 -23.82
C GLY A 177 -3.06 -59.62 -24.39
N THR A 178 -2.98 -59.74 -25.71
CA THR A 178 -2.73 -61.01 -26.40
C THR A 178 -1.57 -60.92 -27.37
N LEU A 179 -1.37 -59.76 -28.01
CA LEU A 179 -0.30 -59.52 -28.98
C LEU A 179 0.26 -58.10 -28.84
N TRP A 180 1.48 -57.90 -29.35
CA TRP A 180 2.09 -56.59 -29.55
C TRP A 180 1.91 -56.16 -31.01
N GLU A 181 1.44 -54.93 -31.23
CA GLU A 181 1.31 -54.31 -32.55
C GLU A 181 2.10 -52.99 -32.60
N SER A 182 2.80 -52.72 -33.71
CA SER A 182 3.50 -51.44 -33.88
C SER A 182 2.49 -50.32 -34.12
N VAL A 183 2.61 -49.24 -33.35
CA VAL A 183 1.73 -48.06 -33.36
C VAL A 183 2.05 -47.14 -34.54
N VAL A 184 3.29 -47.22 -35.06
CA VAL A 184 3.75 -46.42 -36.19
C VAL A 184 4.36 -47.34 -37.24
N SER A 185 3.53 -47.90 -38.13
CA SER A 185 4.07 -48.37 -39.40
C SER A 185 4.46 -47.14 -40.21
N SER A 186 5.74 -46.74 -40.20
CA SER A 186 6.22 -45.87 -41.27
C SER A 186 5.95 -46.61 -42.58
N GLY A 187 5.02 -46.08 -43.39
CA GLY A 187 4.73 -46.64 -44.70
C GLY A 187 6.04 -46.71 -45.49
N ALA A 188 6.24 -47.78 -46.26
CA ALA A 188 7.45 -47.93 -47.07
C ALA A 188 7.72 -46.65 -47.88
N ASP A 189 8.96 -46.17 -47.84
CA ASP A 189 9.36 -44.96 -48.57
C ASP A 189 8.93 -45.04 -50.04
N GLY A 190 8.29 -43.97 -50.53
CA GLY A 190 7.90 -43.87 -51.93
C GLY A 190 9.11 -43.89 -52.87
N LYS A 191 8.91 -44.34 -54.12
CA LYS A 191 9.97 -44.33 -55.15
C LYS A 191 10.56 -42.92 -55.31
N SER A 192 11.89 -42.83 -55.44
CA SER A 192 12.56 -41.54 -55.70
C SER A 192 12.17 -40.98 -57.08
N ALA A 193 12.36 -39.68 -57.28
CA ALA A 193 12.13 -39.04 -58.58
C ALA A 193 13.01 -39.65 -59.70
N TYR A 194 14.25 -40.03 -59.36
CA TYR A 194 15.15 -40.74 -60.27
C TYR A 194 14.64 -42.14 -60.62
N GLN A 195 14.14 -42.89 -59.65
CA GLN A 195 13.57 -44.21 -59.91
C GLN A 195 12.30 -44.11 -60.77
N THR A 196 11.48 -43.08 -60.56
CA THR A 196 10.31 -42.81 -61.41
C THR A 196 10.72 -42.43 -62.84
N TRP A 197 11.83 -41.69 -62.99
CA TRP A 197 12.40 -41.36 -64.29
C TRP A 197 12.92 -42.59 -65.05
N LEU A 198 13.57 -43.53 -64.36
CA LEU A 198 13.96 -44.83 -64.92
C LEU A 198 12.73 -45.66 -65.30
N ASP A 199 11.73 -45.74 -64.43
CA ASP A 199 10.49 -46.48 -64.66
C ASP A 199 9.69 -45.94 -65.86
N ALA A 200 9.85 -44.64 -66.18
CA ALA A 200 9.29 -44.01 -67.39
C ALA A 200 10.03 -44.41 -68.68
N GLY A 201 10.97 -45.35 -68.62
CA GLY A 201 11.73 -45.87 -69.76
C GLY A 201 12.99 -45.08 -70.10
N ASN A 202 13.39 -44.12 -69.25
CA ASN A 202 14.66 -43.43 -69.41
C ASN A 202 15.80 -44.31 -68.86
N SER A 203 17.01 -44.08 -69.36
CA SER A 203 18.21 -44.77 -68.90
C SER A 203 19.36 -43.77 -68.78
N GLY A 204 20.20 -43.91 -67.77
CA GLY A 204 21.33 -43.03 -67.53
C GLY A 204 21.75 -43.08 -66.07
N THR A 205 22.66 -42.21 -65.70
CA THR A 205 23.08 -41.93 -64.32
C THR A 205 22.20 -40.85 -63.69
N GLU A 206 22.31 -40.64 -62.37
CA GLU A 206 21.66 -39.50 -61.71
C GLU A 206 22.08 -38.15 -62.30
N THR A 207 23.31 -38.05 -62.82
CA THR A 207 23.80 -36.85 -63.53
C THR A 207 23.01 -36.60 -64.82
N ASP A 208 22.66 -37.67 -65.55
CA ASP A 208 21.85 -37.57 -66.76
C ASP A 208 20.42 -37.15 -66.42
N PHE A 209 19.88 -37.64 -65.30
CA PHE A 209 18.58 -37.21 -64.77
C PHE A 209 18.56 -35.72 -64.38
N ILE A 210 19.60 -35.24 -63.69
CA ILE A 210 19.72 -33.81 -63.35
C ILE A 210 19.86 -32.95 -64.61
N THR A 211 20.52 -33.46 -65.65
CA THR A 211 20.63 -32.76 -66.94
C THR A 211 19.28 -32.71 -67.65
N TYR A 212 18.51 -33.81 -67.63
CA TYR A 212 17.14 -33.87 -68.14
C TYR A 212 16.21 -32.85 -67.47
N LEU A 213 16.33 -32.66 -66.14
CA LEU A 213 15.52 -31.69 -65.40
C LEU A 213 15.89 -30.23 -65.68
N LYS A 214 17.13 -29.95 -66.08
CA LYS A 214 17.63 -28.58 -66.26
C LYS A 214 17.08 -27.87 -67.50
N GLY A 215 16.62 -28.61 -68.52
CA GLY A 215 16.18 -28.04 -69.80
C GLY A 215 17.30 -27.32 -70.57
N GLU A 216 17.01 -26.82 -71.76
CA GLU A 216 17.93 -25.97 -72.54
C GLU A 216 17.97 -24.54 -71.96
N THR A 217 19.16 -23.97 -71.77
CA THR A 217 19.34 -22.60 -71.26
C THR A 217 18.75 -21.57 -72.24
N GLY A 218 17.76 -20.79 -71.80
CA GLY A 218 17.22 -19.66 -72.57
C GLY A 218 18.25 -18.53 -72.77
N ALA A 219 18.15 -17.79 -73.87
CA ALA A 219 19.05 -16.67 -74.17
C ALA A 219 19.00 -15.58 -73.07
N ALA A 220 20.16 -15.06 -72.67
CA ALA A 220 20.27 -13.99 -71.69
C ALA A 220 19.67 -12.67 -72.19
N GLY A 221 18.86 -12.01 -71.35
CA GLY A 221 18.42 -10.63 -71.58
C GLY A 221 19.54 -9.63 -71.28
N THR A 222 19.46 -8.43 -71.85
CA THR A 222 20.40 -7.33 -71.56
C THR A 222 20.20 -6.76 -70.16
N ASP A 223 21.29 -6.50 -69.43
CA ASP A 223 21.29 -5.92 -68.09
C ASP A 223 20.65 -4.51 -68.05
N GLY A 224 19.89 -4.23 -67.00
CA GLY A 224 19.27 -2.93 -66.74
C GLY A 224 20.26 -1.89 -66.20
N GLN A 225 20.11 -0.63 -66.63
CA GLN A 225 20.90 0.52 -66.17
C GLN A 225 20.49 0.90 -64.74
N ASP A 226 21.43 0.96 -63.79
CA ASP A 226 21.17 1.28 -62.37
C ASP A 226 20.59 2.69 -62.18
N ALA A 227 19.58 2.80 -61.31
CA ALA A 227 18.66 3.94 -61.19
C ALA A 227 19.12 5.10 -60.28
N ALA A 228 20.37 5.11 -59.81
CA ALA A 228 20.86 6.12 -58.84
C ALA A 228 22.00 6.96 -59.42
N LEU A 229 21.83 8.29 -59.44
CA LEU A 229 22.85 9.26 -59.82
C LEU A 229 23.51 9.86 -58.55
N SER A 230 24.77 10.28 -58.63
CA SER A 230 25.44 10.98 -57.52
C SER A 230 26.48 11.97 -58.02
N GLY A 231 26.72 13.06 -57.30
CA GLY A 231 27.70 14.09 -57.65
C GLY A 231 27.84 15.15 -56.56
N SER A 232 28.57 16.23 -56.83
CA SER A 232 28.83 17.29 -55.84
C SER A 232 27.89 18.49 -56.04
N GLY A 233 27.15 18.87 -54.99
CA GLY A 233 26.27 20.02 -54.96
C GLY A 233 24.87 19.80 -55.55
N ASN A 234 24.06 20.87 -55.56
CA ASN A 234 22.67 20.86 -56.04
C ASN A 234 22.62 20.52 -57.56
N PRO A 235 21.88 19.47 -57.96
CA PRO A 235 21.85 19.00 -59.36
C PRO A 235 21.08 19.91 -60.32
N ASN A 236 20.29 20.88 -59.84
CA ASN A 236 19.47 21.74 -60.70
C ASN A 236 20.31 22.56 -61.69
N GLY A 237 19.99 22.43 -62.99
CA GLY A 237 20.68 23.12 -64.08
C GLY A 237 22.02 22.49 -64.50
N ILE A 238 22.45 21.42 -63.82
CA ILE A 238 23.74 20.75 -64.07
C ILE A 238 23.52 19.30 -64.49
N VAL A 239 22.59 18.58 -63.85
CA VAL A 239 22.35 17.15 -64.05
C VAL A 239 20.97 16.94 -64.66
N THR A 240 20.90 16.17 -65.75
CA THR A 240 19.64 15.74 -66.37
C THR A 240 19.43 14.25 -66.08
N GLY A 241 18.29 13.90 -65.50
CA GLY A 241 17.86 12.52 -65.23
C GLY A 241 16.55 12.18 -65.95
N ILE A 242 15.88 11.13 -65.49
CA ILE A 242 14.51 10.78 -65.88
C ILE A 242 13.56 10.93 -64.70
N ALA A 243 12.27 11.15 -64.98
CA ALA A 243 11.22 11.22 -63.96
C ALA A 243 11.27 10.01 -63.00
N GLY A 244 11.30 10.29 -61.70
CA GLY A 244 11.41 9.29 -60.63
C GLY A 244 12.83 8.97 -60.16
N GLN A 245 13.87 9.47 -60.85
CA GLN A 245 15.25 9.25 -60.42
C GLN A 245 15.62 10.04 -59.16
N VAL A 246 16.57 9.47 -58.42
CA VAL A 246 17.18 10.05 -57.22
C VAL A 246 18.63 10.41 -57.51
N TYR A 247 19.06 11.56 -57.00
CA TYR A 247 20.42 12.06 -57.04
C TYR A 247 20.93 12.31 -55.61
N THR A 248 22.10 11.78 -55.29
CA THR A 248 22.76 12.02 -54.00
C THR A 248 23.88 13.04 -54.14
N ASP A 249 23.81 14.15 -53.40
CA ASP A 249 24.94 15.07 -53.25
C ASP A 249 25.97 14.44 -52.30
N THR A 250 27.13 14.06 -52.84
CA THR A 250 28.18 13.35 -52.09
C THR A 250 28.92 14.24 -51.10
N VAL A 251 28.78 15.56 -51.19
CA VAL A 251 29.41 16.51 -50.26
C VAL A 251 28.51 16.80 -49.08
N SER A 252 27.24 17.11 -49.32
CA SER A 252 26.29 17.46 -48.25
C SER A 252 25.49 16.25 -47.71
N GLY A 253 25.47 15.14 -48.44
CA GLY A 253 24.65 13.97 -48.14
C GLY A 253 23.17 14.15 -48.47
N ILE A 254 22.77 15.28 -49.06
CA ILE A 254 21.37 15.58 -49.38
C ILE A 254 20.91 14.76 -50.59
N LEU A 255 19.75 14.13 -50.48
CA LEU A 255 19.10 13.42 -51.59
C LEU A 255 18.11 14.34 -52.32
N TYR A 256 18.12 14.29 -53.64
CA TYR A 256 17.20 14.99 -54.53
C TYR A 256 16.43 13.98 -55.39
N LYS A 257 15.16 14.27 -55.72
CA LYS A 257 14.32 13.51 -56.67
C LYS A 257 13.82 14.44 -57.75
N THR A 258 13.71 13.93 -58.97
CA THR A 258 13.09 14.67 -60.08
C THR A 258 11.81 14.00 -60.53
N SER A 259 10.78 14.77 -60.84
CA SER A 259 9.52 14.26 -61.42
C SER A 259 9.45 14.40 -62.93
N ASP A 260 10.36 15.17 -63.53
CA ASP A 260 10.36 15.52 -64.96
C ASP A 260 11.72 15.25 -65.65
N GLY A 261 12.75 14.86 -64.88
CA GLY A 261 14.11 14.61 -65.36
C GLY A 261 15.03 15.85 -65.36
N THR A 262 14.50 17.05 -65.13
CA THR A 262 15.25 18.31 -65.28
C THR A 262 15.23 19.18 -64.03
N THR A 263 14.15 19.11 -63.26
CA THR A 263 13.94 19.85 -62.02
C THR A 263 14.06 18.88 -60.84
N TRP A 264 14.97 19.17 -59.92
CA TRP A 264 15.30 18.30 -58.78
C TRP A 264 14.85 18.95 -57.47
N GLY A 265 13.97 18.27 -56.72
CA GLY A 265 13.53 18.66 -55.38
C GLY A 265 14.18 17.79 -54.30
N VAL A 266 14.45 18.33 -53.12
CA VAL A 266 15.05 17.57 -51.99
C VAL A 266 14.06 16.48 -51.51
N VAL A 267 14.55 15.26 -51.30
CA VAL A 267 13.75 14.06 -50.99
C VAL A 267 13.16 14.10 -49.58
N ASP A 268 13.79 14.81 -48.67
CA ASP A 268 13.29 15.03 -47.31
C ASP A 268 13.24 16.54 -47.02
N SER A 269 12.10 17.14 -47.35
CA SER A 269 11.80 18.53 -47.00
C SER A 269 10.60 18.60 -46.06
N ASP A 270 10.32 17.50 -45.34
CA ASP A 270 9.30 17.58 -44.31
C ASP A 270 9.85 18.42 -43.17
N THR A 271 9.26 19.59 -42.96
CA THR A 271 9.67 20.56 -41.94
C THR A 271 9.07 20.21 -40.58
N GLN A 272 8.71 18.94 -40.37
CA GLN A 272 7.92 18.41 -39.25
C GLN A 272 8.67 17.31 -38.49
N ASP A 273 10.00 17.33 -38.49
CA ASP A 273 10.78 16.45 -37.62
C ASP A 273 10.57 16.84 -36.15
N LEU A 274 9.99 15.91 -35.38
CA LEU A 274 9.91 16.01 -33.92
C LEU A 274 11.31 15.81 -33.33
N SER A 275 11.84 16.86 -32.68
CA SER A 275 13.09 16.76 -31.91
C SER A 275 12.78 16.45 -30.44
N LEU A 276 13.42 15.40 -29.91
CA LEU A 276 13.48 15.13 -28.47
C LEU A 276 14.87 15.50 -27.95
N ILE A 277 14.94 16.56 -27.15
CA ILE A 277 16.15 16.92 -26.39
C ILE A 277 15.76 17.08 -24.92
N GLY A 278 16.30 16.22 -24.07
CA GLY A 278 15.92 16.15 -22.65
C GLY A 278 14.47 15.69 -22.49
N ASN A 279 13.68 16.43 -21.70
CA ASN A 279 12.27 16.12 -21.41
C ASN A 279 11.28 16.94 -22.25
N THR A 280 11.73 17.58 -23.35
CA THR A 280 10.88 18.47 -24.16
C THR A 280 10.79 17.97 -25.60
N ILE A 281 9.56 17.90 -26.12
CA ILE A 281 9.26 17.71 -27.54
C ILE A 281 8.96 19.09 -28.13
N SER A 282 9.71 19.50 -29.17
CA SER A 282 9.53 20.80 -29.82
C SER A 282 9.41 20.66 -31.34
N LEU A 283 8.51 21.43 -31.95
CA LEU A 283 8.46 21.66 -33.40
C LEU A 283 9.37 22.84 -33.75
N VAL A 284 10.26 22.65 -34.72
CA VAL A 284 11.41 23.56 -34.94
C VAL A 284 11.00 24.95 -35.47
N ASN A 285 9.76 25.16 -35.94
CA ASN A 285 9.32 26.45 -36.51
C ASN A 285 8.02 27.04 -35.91
N GLY A 286 7.82 26.88 -34.59
CA GLY A 286 6.89 27.74 -33.83
C GLY A 286 5.40 27.34 -33.83
N GLY A 287 5.05 26.15 -34.34
CA GLY A 287 3.75 25.53 -34.06
C GLY A 287 3.71 24.96 -32.63
N ALA A 288 2.65 25.23 -31.87
CA ALA A 288 2.47 24.65 -30.54
C ALA A 288 1.72 23.30 -30.65
N VAL A 289 2.27 22.26 -30.01
CA VAL A 289 1.51 21.03 -29.72
C VAL A 289 0.70 21.30 -28.44
N ASP A 290 -0.61 21.49 -28.58
CA ASP A 290 -1.51 21.67 -27.44
C ASP A 290 -1.72 20.34 -26.72
N ILE A 291 -0.94 20.12 -25.67
CA ILE A 291 -1.08 19.01 -24.72
C ILE A 291 -2.15 19.26 -23.65
N GLY A 292 -2.81 20.42 -23.66
CA GLY A 292 -3.87 20.78 -22.69
C GLY A 292 -5.12 19.90 -22.78
N ALA A 293 -5.31 19.19 -23.90
CA ALA A 293 -6.36 18.18 -24.08
C ALA A 293 -5.88 16.73 -23.89
N SER A 294 -4.60 16.51 -23.58
CA SER A 294 -4.05 15.16 -23.37
C SER A 294 -4.44 14.62 -21.99
N PHE A 295 -4.85 13.35 -21.94
CA PHE A 295 -5.27 12.64 -20.73
C PHE A 295 -4.20 12.62 -19.60
N LEU A 296 -2.93 12.94 -19.92
CA LEU A 296 -1.83 13.04 -18.96
C LEU A 296 -1.81 14.34 -18.14
N ALA A 297 -2.54 15.39 -18.55
CA ALA A 297 -2.62 16.64 -17.78
C ALA A 297 -3.50 16.52 -16.52
N GLY A 298 -4.46 15.58 -16.53
CA GLY A 298 -5.37 15.35 -15.40
C GLY A 298 -4.68 14.78 -14.15
N ASP A 299 -3.69 13.91 -14.33
CA ASP A 299 -3.04 13.21 -13.21
C ASP A 299 -2.00 14.06 -12.47
N VAL A 300 -1.38 15.03 -13.14
CA VAL A 300 -0.39 15.92 -12.50
C VAL A 300 -1.06 17.13 -11.81
N ALA A 301 -2.22 17.57 -12.29
CA ALA A 301 -2.96 18.68 -11.66
C ALA A 301 -3.90 18.22 -10.53
N GLY A 302 -4.38 16.97 -10.55
CA GLY A 302 -5.35 16.45 -9.57
C GLY A 302 -4.78 16.16 -8.18
N ASN A 303 -3.47 15.89 -8.06
CA ASN A 303 -2.88 15.41 -6.81
C ASN A 303 -2.03 16.42 -6.03
N ASN A 304 -2.06 17.72 -6.37
CA ASN A 304 -1.29 18.72 -5.62
C ASN A 304 -2.06 20.01 -5.32
N VAL A 305 -3.26 19.87 -4.77
CA VAL A 305 -4.17 20.95 -4.35
C VAL A 305 -3.67 21.72 -3.09
N LEU A 306 -2.41 21.56 -2.68
CA LEU A 306 -1.84 22.29 -1.53
C LEU A 306 -0.65 23.22 -1.85
N ALA A 307 -0.36 23.48 -3.13
CA ALA A 307 0.58 24.54 -3.51
C ALA A 307 -0.19 25.79 -3.98
N THR A 308 -0.27 26.80 -3.13
CA THR A 308 -0.78 28.12 -3.49
C THR A 308 0.02 28.72 -4.65
N THR A 309 -0.69 29.09 -5.73
CA THR A 309 -0.32 30.03 -6.82
C THR A 309 1.01 29.82 -7.57
N ASN A 310 0.89 29.42 -8.84
CA ASN A 310 1.83 29.70 -9.96
C ASN A 310 3.33 29.43 -9.74
N GLN A 311 3.70 28.47 -8.90
CA GLN A 311 5.09 28.03 -8.77
C GLN A 311 5.35 26.89 -9.76
N THR A 312 6.21 27.10 -10.76
CA THR A 312 6.61 26.07 -11.74
C THR A 312 7.97 25.44 -11.42
N ASN A 313 8.71 25.99 -10.44
CA ASN A 313 10.01 25.49 -10.03
C ASN A 313 9.86 24.40 -8.95
N ILE A 314 10.21 23.16 -9.31
CA ILE A 314 10.07 21.99 -8.44
C ILE A 314 10.93 22.08 -7.16
N THR A 315 12.10 22.70 -7.22
CA THR A 315 12.96 22.91 -6.05
C THR A 315 12.28 23.83 -5.05
N THR A 316 11.60 24.87 -5.53
CA THR A 316 10.85 25.81 -4.70
C THR A 316 9.61 25.16 -4.09
N ILE A 317 8.86 24.36 -4.87
CA ILE A 317 7.71 23.58 -4.38
C ILE A 317 8.15 22.60 -3.29
N ASN A 318 9.20 21.83 -3.53
CA ASN A 318 9.73 20.87 -2.55
C ASN A 318 10.22 21.57 -1.29
N SER A 319 10.81 22.76 -1.40
CA SER A 319 11.21 23.56 -0.25
C SER A 319 9.99 24.03 0.57
N TYR A 320 8.91 24.48 -0.09
CA TYR A 320 7.66 24.86 0.59
C TYR A 320 6.98 23.66 1.27
N LEU A 321 6.90 22.52 0.59
CA LEU A 321 6.33 21.28 1.13
C LEU A 321 7.13 20.75 2.31
N ALA A 322 8.47 20.71 2.20
CA ALA A 322 9.35 20.32 3.32
C ALA A 322 9.13 21.21 4.55
N ARG A 323 8.85 22.49 4.34
CA ARG A 323 8.61 23.46 5.41
C ARG A 323 7.23 23.35 6.04
N LEU A 324 6.18 23.12 5.25
CA LEU A 324 4.84 22.81 5.76
C LEU A 324 4.82 21.51 6.56
N ASN A 325 5.65 20.53 6.17
CA ASN A 325 5.80 19.25 6.85
C ASN A 325 6.78 19.29 8.03
N SER A 326 7.55 20.37 8.20
CA SER A 326 8.48 20.53 9.32
C SER A 326 7.73 21.04 10.55
N ILE A 327 7.41 20.12 11.46
CA ILE A 327 6.79 20.40 12.76
C ILE A 327 7.84 20.23 13.86
N ARG A 328 8.11 21.29 14.61
CA ARG A 328 8.99 21.27 15.79
C ARG A 328 8.18 21.50 17.06
N ILE A 329 8.33 20.63 18.07
CA ILE A 329 7.69 20.79 19.37
C ILE A 329 8.73 21.28 20.40
N VAL A 330 8.48 22.43 21.01
CA VAL A 330 9.27 23.00 22.10
C VAL A 330 8.50 22.82 23.41
N LYS A 331 8.98 21.95 24.28
CA LYS A 331 8.33 21.65 25.58
C LYS A 331 8.95 22.48 26.68
N ASN A 332 8.11 23.10 27.50
CA ASN A 332 8.50 23.86 28.69
C ASN A 332 9.65 24.86 28.46
N PRO A 333 9.53 25.77 27.47
CA PRO A 333 10.59 26.74 27.19
C PRO A 333 10.90 27.62 28.41
N THR A 334 12.18 27.86 28.65
CA THR A 334 12.68 28.78 29.68
C THR A 334 12.86 30.19 29.12
N SER A 335 13.16 31.17 29.99
CA SER A 335 13.42 32.56 29.60
C SER A 335 14.62 32.76 28.65
N SER A 336 15.46 31.74 28.45
CA SER A 336 16.57 31.74 27.49
C SER A 336 16.26 31.03 26.18
N THR A 337 15.05 30.51 25.99
CA THR A 337 14.67 29.75 24.80
C THR A 337 14.30 30.69 23.66
N THR A 338 15.14 30.76 22.62
CA THR A 338 14.81 31.46 21.36
C THR A 338 13.89 30.58 20.53
N ILE A 339 12.76 31.13 20.08
CA ILE A 339 11.78 30.44 19.25
C ILE A 339 11.73 31.14 17.90
N ASN A 340 12.11 30.44 16.83
CA ASN A 340 12.09 30.90 15.45
C ASN A 340 11.22 29.96 14.62
N ASN A 341 10.41 30.51 13.72
CA ASN A 341 9.54 29.77 12.81
C ASN A 341 9.99 29.87 11.34
N SER A 342 11.24 30.22 11.07
CA SER A 342 11.78 30.38 9.72
C SER A 342 11.74 29.08 8.90
N ASP A 343 11.75 27.93 9.58
CA ASP A 343 11.85 26.58 9.02
C ASP A 343 10.53 25.77 9.08
N GLY A 344 9.40 26.33 9.52
CA GLY A 344 8.10 25.65 9.45
C GLY A 344 7.13 25.95 10.59
N THR A 345 6.41 24.91 11.03
CA THR A 345 5.45 25.00 12.13
C THR A 345 6.14 24.74 13.47
N VAL A 346 5.97 25.65 14.43
CA VAL A 346 6.47 25.48 15.80
C VAL A 346 5.31 25.33 16.76
N ILE A 347 5.32 24.26 17.55
CA ILE A 347 4.36 24.00 18.62
C ILE A 347 5.05 24.22 19.96
N ILE A 348 4.54 25.14 20.77
CA ILE A 348 4.99 25.32 22.15
C ILE A 348 4.02 24.57 23.06
N GLU A 349 4.51 23.55 23.76
CA GLU A 349 3.73 22.81 24.77
C GLU A 349 4.22 23.18 26.16
N GLN A 350 3.33 23.77 26.97
CA GLN A 350 3.62 24.15 28.34
C GLN A 350 2.77 23.34 29.32
N THR A 351 3.42 22.77 30.33
CA THR A 351 2.79 22.15 31.49
C THR A 351 3.20 22.92 32.75
N GLY A 352 2.44 23.94 33.14
CA GLY A 352 2.70 24.69 34.38
C GLY A 352 2.72 26.21 34.26
N LEU A 353 2.96 26.87 35.41
CA LEU A 353 3.06 28.32 35.55
C LEU A 353 4.24 28.86 34.71
N LEU A 354 3.93 29.41 33.55
CA LEU A 354 4.92 30.09 32.71
C LEU A 354 5.01 31.55 33.15
N ASN A 355 5.95 31.85 34.03
CA ASN A 355 6.54 33.20 34.02
C ASN A 355 7.58 33.20 32.90
N LEU A 356 7.15 33.43 31.64
CA LEU A 356 8.06 34.11 30.70
C LEU A 356 8.27 35.46 31.36
N GLY A 357 9.36 35.60 32.12
CA GLY A 357 9.61 36.79 32.94
C GLY A 357 9.30 38.05 32.15
N LEU A 358 8.68 39.03 32.83
CA LEU A 358 8.30 40.33 32.26
C LEU A 358 9.38 40.82 31.27
N GLY A 359 9.05 40.79 29.96
CA GLY A 359 9.80 41.51 28.92
C GLY A 359 10.76 40.74 28.01
N LYS A 360 10.53 39.46 27.68
CA LYS A 360 11.20 38.84 26.51
C LYS A 360 10.19 38.23 25.54
N ASP A 361 10.20 38.78 24.33
CA ASP A 361 9.15 38.60 23.34
C ASP A 361 9.27 37.27 22.59
N ILE A 362 8.14 36.64 22.27
CA ILE A 362 8.10 35.65 21.18
C ILE A 362 8.29 36.45 19.89
N ILE A 363 9.39 36.17 19.19
CA ILE A 363 9.79 36.89 17.99
C ILE A 363 9.16 36.23 16.76
N LEU A 364 8.36 37.00 16.03
CA LEU A 364 7.92 36.65 14.68
C LEU A 364 8.75 37.46 13.67
N PRO A 365 9.22 36.85 12.56
CA PRO A 365 9.87 37.60 11.49
C PRO A 365 8.86 38.47 10.74
N THR A 366 9.34 39.53 10.06
CA THR A 366 8.54 40.33 9.13
C THR A 366 7.79 39.40 8.14
N PRO A 367 6.45 39.48 8.05
CA PRO A 367 5.68 38.63 7.16
C PRO A 367 6.00 38.96 5.68
N ASN A 368 6.29 37.93 4.88
CA ASN A 368 6.61 38.04 3.45
C ASN A 368 6.35 36.69 2.72
N SER A 369 6.53 36.68 1.39
CA SER A 369 6.35 35.47 0.57
C SER A 369 7.21 34.29 1.03
N SER A 370 8.40 34.56 1.56
CA SER A 370 9.30 33.52 2.04
C SER A 370 8.80 32.86 3.31
N ASN A 371 7.90 33.44 4.12
CA ASN A 371 7.34 32.81 5.32
C ASN A 371 5.82 32.55 5.25
N LEU A 372 5.22 32.72 4.07
CA LEU A 372 3.81 32.40 3.81
C LEU A 372 3.49 30.95 4.22
N GLY A 373 2.39 30.78 4.94
CA GLY A 373 1.92 29.47 5.42
C GLY A 373 2.55 28.98 6.73
N ASN A 374 3.65 29.58 7.20
CA ASN A 374 4.28 29.18 8.46
C ASN A 374 3.32 29.44 9.63
N LYS A 375 3.32 28.51 10.61
CA LYS A 375 2.43 28.55 11.77
C LYS A 375 3.22 28.58 13.08
N LEU A 376 2.78 29.40 14.02
CA LEU A 376 3.13 29.29 15.42
C LEU A 376 1.88 28.83 16.18
N VAL A 377 1.97 27.67 16.82
CA VAL A 377 0.90 27.13 17.66
C VAL A 377 1.38 27.14 19.10
N ILE A 378 0.65 27.82 19.98
CA ILE A 378 0.94 27.86 21.41
C ILE A 378 -0.17 27.09 22.11
N VAL A 379 0.18 26.03 22.83
CA VAL A 379 -0.76 25.17 23.55
C VAL A 379 -0.49 25.28 25.05
N ASN A 380 -1.49 25.75 25.80
CA ASN A 380 -1.49 25.73 27.25
C ASN A 380 -2.22 24.48 27.74
N ARG A 381 -1.50 23.51 28.31
CA ARG A 381 -2.10 22.29 28.86
C ARG A 381 -2.05 22.33 30.38
N ALA A 382 -3.14 21.89 31.01
CA ALA A 382 -3.11 21.59 32.44
C ALA A 382 -2.08 20.46 32.67
N GLY A 383 -1.08 20.72 33.52
CA GLY A 383 -0.23 19.63 34.01
C GLY A 383 -1.03 18.65 34.88
N ASN A 384 -0.48 17.48 35.17
CA ASN A 384 -1.10 16.47 36.06
C ASN A 384 -1.21 16.91 37.54
N GLY A 385 -1.05 18.21 37.84
CA GLY A 385 -1.14 18.80 39.16
C GLY A 385 -2.12 19.98 39.16
N LEU A 386 -2.83 20.14 40.28
CA LEU A 386 -3.86 21.17 40.50
C LEU A 386 -3.29 22.59 40.35
N LEU A 387 -3.27 23.10 39.13
CA LEU A 387 -3.03 24.52 38.84
C LEU A 387 -4.39 25.18 38.58
N ILE A 388 -4.91 25.80 39.62
CA ILE A 388 -6.12 26.62 39.59
C ILE A 388 -5.83 27.96 38.89
N GLY A 389 -6.52 28.21 37.78
CA GLY A 389 -6.96 29.55 37.36
C GLY A 389 -5.92 30.60 36.97
N LEU A 390 -4.71 30.24 36.52
CA LEU A 390 -3.73 31.24 36.04
C LEU A 390 -3.60 31.18 34.51
N SER A 391 -4.11 32.22 33.86
CA SER A 391 -3.94 32.39 32.43
C SER A 391 -2.52 32.83 32.08
N VAL A 392 -2.02 32.42 30.91
CA VAL A 392 -0.68 32.80 30.43
C VAL A 392 -0.79 34.13 29.68
N SER A 393 -0.07 35.15 30.13
CA SER A 393 0.12 36.40 29.38
C SER A 393 1.18 36.21 28.30
N LEU A 394 0.81 36.42 27.03
CA LEU A 394 1.71 36.31 25.89
C LEU A 394 2.15 37.70 25.41
N ASN A 395 3.46 37.96 25.33
CA ASN A 395 4.01 39.11 24.62
C ASN A 395 4.59 38.64 23.28
N LEU A 396 3.95 39.07 22.20
CA LEU A 396 4.35 38.78 20.81
C LEU A 396 4.97 40.04 20.21
N ASN A 397 6.17 39.94 19.66
CA ASN A 397 6.85 41.04 18.97
C ASN A 397 7.24 40.62 17.56
N VAL A 398 6.95 41.47 16.58
CA VAL A 398 7.33 41.26 15.19
C VAL A 398 8.60 42.04 14.91
N ILE A 399 9.72 41.34 14.69
CA ILE A 399 10.99 41.99 14.35
C ILE A 399 10.94 42.43 12.88
N GLY A 400 11.32 43.68 12.63
CA GLY A 400 11.46 44.24 11.27
C GLY A 400 10.23 44.95 10.72
N GLY A 401 9.22 45.21 11.57
CA GLY A 401 7.98 45.88 11.18
C GLY A 401 6.98 44.91 10.54
N GLY A 402 5.72 45.01 10.95
CA GLY A 402 4.64 44.13 10.52
C GLY A 402 3.49 44.17 11.52
N SER A 403 2.28 43.77 11.09
CA SER A 403 1.09 43.77 11.95
C SER A 403 0.58 42.36 12.15
N ILE A 404 0.13 42.07 13.38
CA ILE A 404 -0.67 40.89 13.70
C ILE A 404 -2.15 41.30 13.58
N LYS A 405 -2.93 40.54 12.81
CA LYS A 405 -4.37 40.76 12.58
C LYS A 405 -5.20 39.65 13.25
N GLY A 406 -6.38 39.99 13.77
CA GLY A 406 -7.36 39.02 14.31
C GLY A 406 -8.04 39.45 15.61
N SER A 407 -9.20 38.85 15.93
CA SER A 407 -9.95 39.11 17.16
C SER A 407 -9.17 38.71 18.42
N GLY A 408 -9.13 39.60 19.42
CA GLY A 408 -8.49 39.33 20.72
C GLY A 408 -6.96 39.50 20.76
N LEU A 409 -6.34 39.98 19.69
CA LEU A 409 -4.96 40.48 19.68
C LEU A 409 -4.98 41.95 19.28
N SER A 410 -4.95 42.86 20.27
CA SER A 410 -4.59 44.24 19.97
C SER A 410 -3.13 44.26 19.52
N SER A 411 -2.83 45.00 18.45
CA SER A 411 -1.47 45.24 17.95
C SER A 411 -0.51 45.55 19.10
N LEU A 412 0.37 44.59 19.41
CA LEU A 412 1.24 44.56 20.60
C LEU A 412 0.49 44.75 21.94
N GLY A 413 -0.05 43.66 22.50
CA GLY A 413 -0.60 43.66 23.86
C GLY A 413 -0.90 42.25 24.37
N THR A 414 -0.74 42.05 25.68
CA THR A 414 -0.84 40.75 26.37
C THR A 414 -2.13 40.01 26.04
N SER A 415 -2.05 38.92 25.29
CA SER A 415 -3.19 38.01 25.11
C SER A 415 -3.21 36.99 26.24
N LEU A 416 -4.40 36.75 26.81
CA LEU A 416 -4.60 35.90 27.96
C LEU A 416 -5.07 34.51 27.47
N LEU A 417 -4.19 33.49 27.51
CA LEU A 417 -4.52 32.13 27.06
C LEU A 417 -5.03 31.27 28.22
N GLY A 418 -6.25 30.75 28.12
CA GLY A 418 -6.90 29.91 29.14
C GLY A 418 -6.27 28.52 29.30
N ILE A 419 -6.69 27.77 30.32
CA ILE A 419 -6.23 26.39 30.57
C ILE A 419 -6.81 25.46 29.49
N ASN A 420 -6.01 24.49 29.02
CA ASN A 420 -6.38 23.54 27.95
C ASN A 420 -6.83 24.24 26.66
N SER A 421 -6.22 25.36 26.35
CA SER A 421 -6.51 26.13 25.15
C SER A 421 -5.26 26.32 24.30
N SER A 422 -5.48 26.64 23.03
CA SER A 422 -4.41 26.91 22.09
C SER A 422 -4.71 28.15 21.27
N ILE A 423 -3.66 28.84 20.85
CA ILE A 423 -3.73 29.90 19.85
C ILE A 423 -2.83 29.52 18.68
N THR A 424 -3.35 29.72 17.47
CA THR A 424 -2.58 29.52 16.24
C THR A 424 -2.42 30.86 15.54
N ILE A 425 -1.20 31.16 15.12
CA ILE A 425 -0.86 32.34 14.33
C ILE A 425 -0.20 31.88 13.05
N GLN A 426 -0.68 32.34 11.90
CA GLN A 426 -0.21 31.92 10.58
C GLN A 426 0.14 33.13 9.70
N CYS A 427 1.24 33.05 8.95
CA CYS A 427 1.54 34.06 7.94
C CYS A 427 0.63 33.85 6.73
N GLY A 428 -0.12 34.89 6.36
CA GLY A 428 -1.05 34.89 5.24
C GLY A 428 -0.85 36.10 4.32
N PHE A 429 -1.46 36.04 3.14
CA PHE A 429 -1.49 37.10 2.14
C PHE A 429 -2.95 37.47 1.86
N ASP A 430 -3.32 38.75 1.99
CA ASP A 430 -4.70 39.21 1.77
C ASP A 430 -4.98 39.69 0.34
N GLY A 431 -4.06 39.43 -0.58
CA GLY A 431 -4.11 39.96 -1.95
C GLY A 431 -3.32 41.25 -2.14
N THR A 432 -2.98 41.98 -1.06
CA THR A 432 -2.18 43.22 -1.15
C THR A 432 -0.88 43.13 -0.33
N ASN A 433 -0.94 42.67 0.91
CA ASN A 433 0.21 42.61 1.81
C ASN A 433 0.24 41.30 2.62
N TYR A 434 1.40 41.00 3.19
CA TYR A 434 1.61 39.85 4.07
C TYR A 434 1.39 40.24 5.53
N TYR A 435 0.67 39.42 6.29
CA TYR A 435 0.39 39.64 7.71
C TYR A 435 0.44 38.33 8.50
N TRP A 436 0.64 38.44 9.82
CA TRP A 436 0.41 37.33 10.74
C TRP A 436 -1.06 37.35 11.20
N TYR A 437 -1.81 36.32 10.87
CA TYR A 437 -3.21 36.16 11.24
C TYR A 437 -3.36 35.22 12.41
N LYS A 438 -4.12 35.63 13.44
CA LYS A 438 -4.63 34.69 14.43
C LYS A 438 -5.73 33.85 13.79
N ILE A 439 -5.57 32.54 13.84
CA ILE A 439 -6.55 31.59 13.34
C ILE A 439 -7.47 31.22 14.51
N ASP A 440 -8.67 31.79 14.52
CA ASP A 440 -9.75 31.41 15.42
C ASP A 440 -10.66 30.38 14.70
N SER A 441 -11.29 29.47 15.44
CA SER A 441 -12.12 28.37 14.90
C SER A 441 -13.37 28.83 14.11
N THR A 442 -13.54 30.13 13.87
CA THR A 442 -14.73 30.71 13.28
C THR A 442 -14.49 31.61 12.06
N SER A 443 -13.25 31.94 11.68
CA SER A 443 -12.96 32.63 10.40
C SER A 443 -11.45 32.73 10.12
N LEU A 444 -11.08 32.54 8.84
CA LEU A 444 -9.76 32.86 8.27
C LEU A 444 -9.63 34.36 7.98
#